data_AF-N9G811-F1
#
_entry.id   AF-N9G811-F1
#
_cell.length_a   1.000
_cell.length_b   1.000
_cell.length_c   1.000
_cell.angle_alpha   90.00
_cell.angle_beta   90.00
_cell.angle_gamma   90.00
#
_symmetry.space_group_name_H-M   'P 1'
#
loop_
_entity.id
_entity.type
_entity.pdbx_description
1 polymer ?
#
loop_
_entity_poly.entity_id
_entity_poly.type
_entity_poly.pdbx_seq_one_letter_code
_entity_poly.pdbx_strand_id
1 'polypeptide(L)'
;MNFLIKKKSIYAFLIALFSTYLIVLIPWEALRSSNYVDRANYVSYIDYTLNKTLWFDYDTLLSKISFEWGWHKLIFIATENGLSSDHIFYIISSFILFISILLVTLKHNYYSFLFLINPVFIDFCFSQMRLAFTMALIYLAYLLYQRKNLLYIPILLSTPFFHTSAVIFLGVFLVATKLEQWKRLNFMLKNTIAITAGLVLAIVTGPLMSQILGQLGDRRAEYEDMSSPVLYMSFWVIYFVYLTIKAYTENLERNAFFYVSLIILSMVFFNVFFSGYSSRFLAACFPIIIIALLQLKSKEKQLLLAGYVMYTIMLWYFWST
;
A
#
# COMPACT_ATOMS: atom_id res chain seq x y z
N MET A 1 9.78 -30.32 -11.19
CA MET A 1 9.10 -29.13 -10.64
C MET A 1 7.75 -29.59 -10.09
N ASN A 2 7.68 -30.03 -8.82
CA ASN A 2 6.43 -30.57 -8.26
C ASN A 2 5.49 -29.43 -7.85
N PHE A 3 4.48 -29.16 -8.71
CA PHE A 3 3.35 -28.29 -8.41
C PHE A 3 2.35 -28.96 -7.46
N LEU A 4 2.79 -29.35 -6.27
CA LEU A 4 1.83 -29.71 -5.22
C LEU A 4 1.18 -28.42 -4.71
N ILE A 5 0.08 -28.01 -5.35
CA ILE A 5 -0.76 -26.92 -4.88
C ILE A 5 -1.39 -27.37 -3.56
N LYS A 6 -0.93 -26.79 -2.45
CA LYS A 6 -1.51 -27.06 -1.12
C LYS A 6 -3.00 -26.72 -1.14
N LYS A 7 -3.87 -27.58 -0.61
CA LYS A 7 -5.34 -27.36 -0.55
C LYS A 7 -5.72 -25.97 -0.03
N LYS A 8 -5.04 -25.47 1.01
CA LYS A 8 -5.22 -24.11 1.57
C LYS A 8 -5.04 -23.00 0.51
N SER A 9 -4.12 -23.17 -0.44
CA SER A 9 -3.85 -22.19 -1.49
C SER A 9 -4.99 -22.08 -2.51
N ILE A 10 -5.69 -23.18 -2.80
CA ILE A 10 -6.84 -23.19 -3.72
C ILE A 10 -8.01 -22.45 -3.07
N TYR A 11 -8.35 -22.78 -1.83
CA TYR A 11 -9.42 -22.08 -1.11
C TYR A 11 -9.13 -20.59 -0.94
N ALA A 12 -7.89 -20.22 -0.60
CA ALA A 12 -7.49 -18.82 -0.51
C ALA A 12 -7.65 -18.09 -1.86
N PHE A 13 -7.33 -18.76 -2.97
CA PHE A 13 -7.52 -18.21 -4.32
C PHE A 13 -9.01 -18.01 -4.64
N LEU A 14 -9.85 -19.02 -4.40
CA LEU A 14 -11.28 -18.94 -4.67
C LEU A 14 -11.97 -17.88 -3.80
N ILE A 15 -11.62 -17.80 -2.53
CA ILE A 15 -12.11 -16.75 -1.62
C ILE A 15 -11.67 -15.38 -2.12
N ALA A 16 -10.40 -15.22 -2.51
CA ALA A 16 -9.94 -13.94 -3.05
C ALA A 16 -10.69 -13.55 -4.31
N LEU A 17 -10.88 -14.48 -5.25
CA LEU A 17 -11.62 -14.25 -6.49
C LEU A 17 -13.07 -13.84 -6.22
N PHE A 18 -13.77 -14.62 -5.38
CA PHE A 18 -15.17 -14.37 -5.05
C PHE A 18 -15.36 -13.05 -4.28
N SER A 19 -14.56 -12.81 -3.23
CA SER A 19 -14.63 -11.57 -2.46
C SER A 19 -14.28 -10.34 -3.29
N THR A 20 -13.29 -10.42 -4.19
CA THR A 20 -12.98 -9.34 -5.12
C THR A 20 -14.18 -9.03 -6.01
N TYR A 21 -14.80 -10.05 -6.62
CA TYR A 21 -15.96 -9.86 -7.46
C TYR A 21 -17.09 -9.13 -6.71
N LEU A 22 -17.40 -9.54 -5.48
CA LEU A 22 -18.42 -8.88 -4.67
C LEU A 22 -18.05 -7.42 -4.33
N ILE A 23 -16.80 -7.17 -3.89
CA ILE A 23 -16.37 -5.85 -3.44
C ILE A 23 -16.29 -4.85 -4.59
N VAL A 24 -15.88 -5.30 -5.78
CA VAL A 24 -15.75 -4.42 -6.97
C VAL A 24 -17.10 -3.98 -7.51
N LEU A 25 -18.14 -4.81 -7.38
CA LEU A 25 -19.50 -4.48 -7.83
C LEU A 25 -20.22 -3.46 -6.95
N ILE A 26 -19.68 -3.14 -5.76
CA ILE A 26 -20.27 -2.12 -4.90
C ILE A 26 -20.02 -0.74 -5.53
N PRO A 27 -21.07 0.09 -5.71
CA PRO A 27 -20.94 1.41 -6.30
C PRO A 27 -20.37 2.42 -5.29
N TRP A 28 -19.07 2.30 -5.00
CA TRP A 28 -18.39 3.08 -3.97
C TRP A 28 -18.56 4.60 -4.15
N GLU A 29 -18.49 5.11 -5.38
CA GLU A 29 -18.70 6.54 -5.66
C GLU A 29 -20.10 7.01 -5.25
N ALA A 30 -21.13 6.19 -5.50
CA ALA A 30 -22.50 6.49 -5.10
C ALA A 30 -22.66 6.47 -3.58
N LEU A 31 -22.01 5.53 -2.88
CA LEU A 31 -22.01 5.48 -1.42
C LEU A 31 -21.28 6.67 -0.77
N ARG A 32 -20.27 7.20 -1.45
CA ARG A 32 -19.49 8.38 -1.01
C ARG A 32 -20.18 9.70 -1.35
N SER A 33 -21.22 9.69 -2.19
CA SER A 33 -21.86 10.89 -2.75
C SER A 33 -20.87 11.89 -3.39
N SER A 34 -19.70 11.42 -3.83
CA SER A 34 -18.66 12.27 -4.42
C SER A 34 -17.74 11.49 -5.36
N ASN A 35 -17.31 12.16 -6.43
CA ASN A 35 -16.44 11.58 -7.45
C ASN A 35 -15.00 11.47 -6.94
N TYR A 36 -14.29 10.42 -7.35
CA TYR A 36 -12.85 10.34 -7.13
C TYR A 36 -12.13 11.31 -8.10
N VAL A 37 -11.56 12.38 -7.54
CA VAL A 37 -10.86 13.44 -8.31
C VAL A 37 -9.79 12.85 -9.23
N ASP A 38 -9.00 11.90 -8.73
CA ASP A 38 -7.97 11.24 -9.53
C ASP A 38 -8.58 10.49 -10.71
N ARG A 39 -9.66 9.72 -10.51
CA ARG A 39 -10.36 9.01 -11.60
C ARG A 39 -10.93 9.96 -12.63
N ALA A 40 -11.56 11.05 -12.21
CA ALA A 40 -12.07 12.06 -13.13
C ALA A 40 -10.95 12.63 -14.02
N ASN A 41 -9.76 12.84 -13.45
CA ASN A 41 -8.58 13.21 -14.23
C ASN A 41 -8.13 12.10 -15.18
N TYR A 42 -8.28 10.82 -14.84
CA TYR A 42 -7.99 9.71 -15.75
C TYR A 42 -9.00 9.62 -16.89
N VAL A 43 -10.29 9.74 -16.60
CA VAL A 43 -11.38 9.76 -17.59
C VAL A 43 -11.10 10.83 -18.64
N SER A 44 -10.71 12.05 -18.24
CA SER A 44 -10.47 13.15 -19.17
C SER A 44 -9.41 12.82 -20.23
N TYR A 45 -8.30 12.16 -19.87
CA TYR A 45 -7.25 11.83 -20.86
C TYR A 45 -7.32 10.43 -21.46
N ILE A 46 -8.12 9.52 -20.89
CA ILE A 46 -8.40 8.22 -21.51
C ILE A 46 -9.45 8.39 -22.60
N ASP A 47 -10.53 9.14 -22.30
CA ASP A 47 -11.70 9.20 -23.16
C ASP A 47 -11.73 10.46 -24.05
N TYR A 48 -11.07 11.56 -23.66
CA TYR A 48 -11.20 12.85 -24.35
C TYR A 48 -9.89 13.50 -24.82
N THR A 49 -8.73 13.18 -24.22
CA THR A 49 -7.45 13.85 -24.54
C THR A 49 -6.47 12.89 -25.21
N LEU A 50 -5.56 13.42 -26.04
CA LEU A 50 -4.46 12.65 -26.62
C LEU A 50 -3.59 12.03 -25.52
N ASN A 51 -3.28 10.75 -25.69
CA ASN A 51 -2.50 9.93 -24.78
C ASN A 51 -1.20 10.61 -24.26
N LYS A 52 -1.00 10.56 -22.93
CA LYS A 52 0.17 11.15 -22.23
C LYS A 52 1.53 10.56 -22.60
N THR A 53 1.58 9.42 -23.28
CA THR A 53 2.86 8.92 -23.81
C THR A 53 3.46 9.84 -24.88
N LEU A 54 2.68 10.80 -25.41
CA LEU A 54 3.16 11.80 -26.38
C LEU A 54 3.52 13.14 -25.71
N TRP A 55 3.31 13.28 -24.40
CA TRP A 55 3.50 14.56 -23.70
C TRP A 55 4.90 14.72 -23.10
N PHE A 56 5.62 13.62 -22.92
CA PHE A 56 6.92 13.60 -22.27
C PHE A 56 7.95 12.94 -23.18
N ASP A 57 9.19 13.38 -23.04
CA ASP A 57 10.35 12.69 -23.59
C ASP A 57 10.72 11.52 -22.67
N TYR A 58 10.85 10.34 -23.26
CA TYR A 58 11.16 9.08 -22.57
C TYR A 58 12.52 8.49 -23.01
N ASP A 59 13.42 9.29 -23.57
CA ASP A 59 14.68 8.81 -24.12
C ASP A 59 15.64 8.22 -23.07
N THR A 60 15.57 8.72 -21.82
CA THR A 60 16.46 8.27 -20.74
C THR A 60 15.76 7.35 -19.73
N LEU A 61 16.51 6.45 -19.08
CA LEU A 61 15.97 5.60 -18.01
C LEU A 61 15.37 6.44 -16.86
N LEU A 62 16.04 7.55 -16.51
CA LEU A 62 15.55 8.46 -15.47
C LEU A 62 14.21 9.07 -15.88
N SER A 63 14.08 9.57 -17.12
CA SER A 63 12.82 10.12 -17.63
C SER A 63 11.68 9.09 -17.60
N LYS A 64 11.95 7.83 -17.95
CA LYS A 64 10.95 6.75 -17.89
C LYS A 64 10.45 6.45 -16.48
N ILE A 65 11.32 6.55 -15.49
CA ILE A 65 10.95 6.36 -14.08
C ILE A 65 10.21 7.60 -13.57
N SER A 66 10.79 8.80 -13.75
CA SER A 66 10.23 10.06 -13.26
C SER A 66 8.84 10.36 -13.83
N PHE A 67 8.62 10.08 -15.11
CA PHE A 67 7.33 10.26 -15.78
C PHE A 67 6.48 8.98 -15.81
N GLU A 68 6.87 7.94 -15.07
CA GLU A 68 6.06 6.74 -14.85
C GLU A 68 5.57 6.11 -16.17
N TRP A 69 6.49 5.97 -17.12
CA TRP A 69 6.23 5.52 -18.49
C TRP A 69 5.42 4.23 -18.56
N GLY A 70 5.72 3.27 -17.67
CA GLY A 70 5.05 1.96 -17.66
C GLY A 70 3.56 2.07 -17.39
N TRP A 71 3.15 3.01 -16.53
CA TRP A 71 1.75 3.27 -16.25
C TRP A 71 1.02 3.86 -17.46
N HIS A 72 1.58 4.89 -18.08
CA HIS A 72 1.00 5.50 -19.27
C HIS A 72 0.97 4.54 -20.47
N LYS A 73 2.01 3.72 -20.63
CA LYS A 73 2.06 2.71 -21.68
C LYS A 73 1.00 1.62 -21.47
N LEU A 74 0.74 1.20 -20.23
CA LEU A 74 -0.30 0.23 -19.91
C LEU A 74 -1.69 0.76 -20.24
N ILE A 75 -1.99 2.01 -19.87
CA ILE A 75 -3.26 2.66 -20.21
C ILE A 75 -3.41 2.77 -21.73
N PHE A 76 -2.36 3.20 -22.44
CA PHE A 76 -2.39 3.30 -23.89
C PHE A 76 -2.68 1.96 -24.58
N ILE A 77 -2.02 0.88 -24.15
CA ILE A 77 -2.28 -0.45 -24.72
C ILE A 77 -3.75 -0.84 -24.48
N ALA A 78 -4.30 -0.55 -23.29
CA ALA A 78 -5.70 -0.85 -23.01
C ALA A 78 -6.67 -0.07 -23.92
N THR A 79 -6.43 1.23 -24.12
CA THR A 79 -7.27 2.07 -24.98
C THR A 79 -7.17 1.70 -26.46
N GLU A 80 -5.97 1.35 -26.95
CA GLU A 80 -5.78 0.86 -28.33
C GLU A 80 -6.51 -0.46 -28.60
N ASN A 81 -6.77 -1.25 -27.56
CA ASN A 81 -7.58 -2.47 -27.64
C ASN A 81 -9.08 -2.21 -27.39
N GLY A 82 -9.52 -0.95 -27.42
CA GLY A 82 -10.93 -0.56 -27.33
C GLY A 82 -11.53 -0.57 -25.92
N LEU A 83 -10.71 -0.62 -24.87
CA LEU A 83 -11.21 -0.55 -23.49
C LEU A 83 -11.48 0.91 -23.10
N SER A 84 -12.69 1.19 -22.61
CA SER A 84 -13.03 2.48 -22.01
C SER A 84 -12.40 2.65 -20.61
N SER A 85 -12.37 3.89 -20.12
CA SER A 85 -11.91 4.22 -18.76
C SER A 85 -12.54 3.34 -17.67
N ASP A 86 -13.85 3.13 -17.71
CA ASP A 86 -14.57 2.27 -16.76
C ASP A 86 -14.02 0.84 -16.75
N HIS A 87 -13.88 0.22 -17.93
CA HIS A 87 -13.34 -1.14 -18.04
C HIS A 87 -11.92 -1.23 -17.46
N ILE A 88 -11.08 -0.22 -17.76
CA ILE A 88 -9.71 -0.14 -17.25
C ILE A 88 -9.72 -0.05 -15.71
N PHE A 89 -10.55 0.81 -15.13
CA PHE A 89 -10.65 0.98 -13.69
C PHE A 89 -11.16 -0.29 -13.00
N TYR A 90 -12.17 -0.96 -13.58
CA TYR A 90 -12.67 -2.24 -13.07
C TYR A 90 -11.58 -3.32 -13.05
N ILE A 91 -10.82 -3.46 -14.13
CA ILE A 91 -9.72 -4.44 -14.23
C ILE A 91 -8.64 -4.14 -13.19
N ILE A 92 -8.20 -2.88 -13.08
CA ILE A 92 -7.13 -2.47 -12.17
C ILE A 92 -7.56 -2.64 -10.71
N SER A 93 -8.74 -2.12 -10.32
CA SER A 93 -9.25 -2.26 -8.94
C SER A 93 -9.49 -3.73 -8.58
N SER A 94 -9.97 -4.54 -9.52
CA SER A 94 -10.10 -6.00 -9.32
C SER A 94 -8.74 -6.65 -9.04
N PHE A 95 -7.72 -6.34 -9.84
CA PHE A 95 -6.37 -6.87 -9.65
C PHE A 95 -5.79 -6.48 -8.27
N ILE A 96 -5.94 -5.21 -7.88
CA ILE A 96 -5.45 -4.70 -6.60
C ILE A 96 -6.11 -5.44 -5.42
N LEU A 97 -7.44 -5.52 -5.44
CA LEU A 97 -8.21 -6.20 -4.40
C LEU A 97 -7.87 -7.68 -4.34
N PHE A 98 -7.83 -8.34 -5.50
CA PHE A 98 -7.54 -9.78 -5.59
C PHE A 98 -6.19 -10.12 -4.96
N ILE A 99 -5.12 -9.41 -5.34
CA ILE A 99 -3.78 -9.69 -4.80
C ILE A 99 -3.71 -9.38 -3.30
N SER A 100 -4.34 -8.29 -2.85
CA SER A 100 -4.32 -7.90 -1.44
C SER A 100 -5.09 -8.88 -0.56
N ILE A 101 -6.29 -9.29 -0.99
CA ILE A 101 -7.11 -10.30 -0.31
C ILE A 101 -6.39 -11.65 -0.29
N LEU A 102 -5.80 -12.06 -1.42
CA LEU A 102 -5.04 -13.30 -1.52
C LEU A 102 -3.85 -13.30 -0.55
N LEU A 103 -3.09 -12.21 -0.48
CA LEU A 103 -1.95 -12.05 0.43
C LEU A 103 -2.39 -12.24 1.88
N VAL A 104 -3.39 -11.48 2.34
CA VAL A 104 -3.86 -11.51 3.73
C VAL A 104 -4.42 -12.89 4.09
N THR A 105 -5.20 -13.49 3.20
CA THR A 105 -5.81 -14.80 3.40
C THR A 105 -4.77 -15.93 3.49
N LEU A 106 -3.73 -15.89 2.65
CA LEU A 106 -2.64 -16.86 2.71
C LEU A 106 -1.81 -16.74 3.99
N LYS A 107 -1.68 -15.52 4.54
CA LYS A 107 -0.83 -15.22 5.70
C LYS A 107 -1.47 -15.39 7.07
N HIS A 108 -2.79 -15.43 7.14
CA HIS A 108 -3.49 -15.67 8.39
C HIS A 108 -4.60 -16.70 8.22
N ASN A 109 -5.85 -16.28 8.03
CA ASN A 109 -7.01 -17.16 7.86
C ASN A 109 -7.98 -16.66 6.77
N TYR A 110 -8.98 -17.46 6.44
CA TYR A 110 -9.96 -17.21 5.38
C TYR A 110 -10.85 -15.97 5.58
N TYR A 111 -11.02 -15.50 6.81
CA TYR A 111 -11.85 -14.32 7.13
C TYR A 111 -11.03 -13.04 7.29
N SER A 112 -9.70 -13.15 7.19
CA SER A 112 -8.80 -12.02 7.46
C SER A 112 -8.98 -10.89 6.45
N PHE A 113 -9.50 -11.17 5.26
CA PHE A 113 -9.78 -10.16 4.25
C PHE A 113 -10.89 -9.19 4.66
N LEU A 114 -11.78 -9.57 5.59
CA LEU A 114 -12.85 -8.67 6.05
C LEU A 114 -12.27 -7.40 6.70
N PHE A 115 -11.06 -7.51 7.29
CA PHE A 115 -10.34 -6.37 7.82
C PHE A 115 -9.87 -5.41 6.72
N LEU A 116 -9.80 -5.83 5.45
CA LEU A 116 -9.51 -4.92 4.34
C LEU A 116 -10.73 -4.07 3.93
N ILE A 117 -11.94 -4.40 4.37
CA ILE A 117 -13.16 -3.62 4.10
C ILE A 117 -13.19 -2.41 5.05
N ASN A 118 -12.25 -1.49 4.80
CA ASN A 118 -12.04 -0.27 5.56
C ASN A 118 -11.91 0.91 4.58
N PRO A 119 -12.51 2.08 4.86
CA PRO A 119 -12.50 3.22 3.94
C PRO A 119 -11.11 3.64 3.47
N VAL A 120 -10.09 3.54 4.33
CA VAL A 120 -8.69 3.88 3.98
C VAL A 120 -8.21 3.02 2.81
N PHE A 121 -8.48 1.71 2.88
CA PHE A 121 -8.02 0.76 1.86
C PHE A 121 -8.92 0.75 0.62
N ILE A 122 -10.23 0.90 0.81
CA ILE A 122 -11.17 1.02 -0.30
C ILE A 122 -10.87 2.29 -1.10
N ASP A 123 -10.80 3.46 -0.46
CA ASP A 123 -10.44 4.71 -1.14
C ASP A 123 -9.10 4.59 -1.88
N PHE A 124 -8.11 3.90 -1.31
CA PHE A 124 -6.85 3.63 -1.98
C PHE A 124 -6.99 2.77 -3.25
N CYS A 125 -7.81 1.72 -3.23
CA CYS A 125 -8.03 0.83 -4.37
C CYS A 125 -8.78 1.50 -5.52
N PHE A 126 -9.64 2.49 -5.22
CA PHE A 126 -10.50 3.14 -6.22
C PHE A 126 -9.96 4.54 -6.60
N SER A 127 -9.53 5.38 -5.66
CA SER A 127 -8.99 6.71 -5.95
C SER A 127 -7.56 6.67 -6.46
N GLN A 128 -6.65 5.97 -5.77
CA GLN A 128 -5.19 6.08 -6.00
C GLN A 128 -4.62 4.92 -6.81
N MET A 129 -5.26 4.62 -7.94
CA MET A 129 -5.06 3.37 -8.70
C MET A 129 -3.62 3.11 -9.12
N ARG A 130 -2.84 4.15 -9.44
CA ARG A 130 -1.44 3.98 -9.88
C ARG A 130 -0.54 3.43 -8.79
N LEU A 131 -0.57 4.05 -7.61
CA LEU A 131 0.20 3.59 -6.45
C LEU A 131 -0.36 2.24 -5.96
N ALA A 132 -1.68 2.09 -5.94
CA ALA A 132 -2.32 0.84 -5.53
C ALA A 132 -1.96 -0.34 -6.44
N PHE A 133 -1.95 -0.14 -7.76
CA PHE A 133 -1.50 -1.13 -8.74
C PHE A 133 -0.03 -1.51 -8.52
N THR A 134 0.81 -0.51 -8.29
CA THR A 134 2.24 -0.70 -8.01
C THR A 134 2.43 -1.55 -6.75
N MET A 135 1.70 -1.26 -5.67
CA MET A 135 1.75 -2.05 -4.44
C MET A 135 1.24 -3.49 -4.66
N ALA A 136 0.18 -3.68 -5.46
CA ALA A 136 -0.29 -5.00 -5.83
C ALA A 136 0.78 -5.81 -6.59
N LEU A 137 1.57 -5.17 -7.48
CA LEU A 137 2.72 -5.81 -8.12
C LEU A 137 3.80 -6.21 -7.10
N ILE A 138 4.11 -5.35 -6.12
CA ILE A 138 5.06 -5.67 -5.04
C ILE A 138 4.55 -6.87 -4.22
N TYR A 139 3.26 -6.91 -3.90
CA TYR A 139 2.63 -8.02 -3.18
C TYR A 139 2.66 -9.33 -3.98
N LEU A 140 2.38 -9.26 -5.28
CA LEU A 140 2.49 -10.40 -6.18
C LEU A 140 3.94 -10.91 -6.25
N ALA A 141 4.92 -10.01 -6.41
CA ALA A 141 6.33 -10.35 -6.40
C ALA A 141 6.72 -11.03 -5.08
N TYR A 142 6.25 -10.53 -3.93
CA TYR A 142 6.48 -11.16 -2.64
C TYR A 142 5.90 -12.58 -2.55
N LEU A 143 4.67 -12.81 -3.03
CA LEU A 143 4.05 -14.14 -3.08
C LEU A 143 4.84 -15.11 -3.97
N LEU A 144 5.37 -14.63 -5.09
CA LEU A 144 6.21 -15.41 -6.01
C LEU A 144 7.59 -15.71 -5.42
N TYR A 145 8.21 -14.74 -4.76
CA TYR A 145 9.48 -14.88 -4.05
C TYR A 145 9.42 -16.01 -3.01
N GLN A 146 8.34 -16.07 -2.23
CA GLN A 146 8.15 -17.14 -1.23
C GLN A 146 8.02 -18.54 -1.83
N ARG A 147 7.58 -18.62 -3.08
CA ARG A 147 7.53 -19.86 -3.86
C ARG A 147 8.83 -20.12 -4.64
N LYS A 148 9.86 -19.30 -4.44
CA LYS A 148 11.13 -19.32 -5.19
C LYS A 148 10.94 -19.18 -6.71
N ASN A 149 9.85 -18.54 -7.15
CA ASN A 149 9.58 -18.33 -8.56
C ASN A 149 10.28 -17.05 -9.03
N LEU A 150 11.28 -17.18 -9.90
CA LEU A 150 12.13 -16.09 -10.40
C LEU A 150 11.38 -14.96 -11.11
N LEU A 151 10.11 -15.16 -11.52
CA LEU A 151 9.26 -14.10 -12.06
C LEU A 151 9.08 -12.92 -11.09
N TYR A 152 9.36 -13.07 -9.80
CA TYR A 152 9.34 -11.94 -8.86
C TYR A 152 10.34 -10.83 -9.25
N ILE A 153 11.48 -11.17 -9.86
CA ILE A 153 12.54 -10.22 -10.21
C ILE A 153 12.07 -9.22 -11.27
N PRO A 154 11.64 -9.64 -12.48
CA PRO A 154 11.19 -8.69 -13.50
C PRO A 154 9.94 -7.91 -13.06
N ILE A 155 9.04 -8.51 -12.27
CA ILE A 155 7.88 -7.79 -11.71
C ILE A 155 8.34 -6.69 -10.76
N LEU A 156 9.29 -6.97 -9.86
CA LEU A 156 9.76 -5.99 -8.89
C LEU A 156 10.53 -4.85 -9.57
N LEU A 157 11.36 -5.18 -10.56
CA LEU A 157 12.12 -4.19 -11.35
C LEU A 157 11.23 -3.28 -12.21
N SER A 158 10.02 -3.72 -12.58
CA SER A 158 9.09 -2.88 -13.34
C SER A 158 8.33 -1.87 -12.48
N THR A 159 8.21 -2.09 -11.16
CA THR A 159 7.41 -1.24 -10.28
C THR A 159 7.75 0.26 -10.30
N PRO A 160 9.03 0.70 -10.38
CA PRO A 160 9.36 2.13 -10.45
C PRO A 160 8.88 2.80 -11.75
N PHE A 161 8.63 2.04 -12.82
CA PHE A 161 8.07 2.57 -14.07
C PHE A 161 6.56 2.79 -13.99
N PHE A 162 5.87 2.18 -13.02
CA PHE A 162 4.44 2.42 -12.78
C PHE A 162 4.22 3.55 -11.79
N HIS A 163 5.09 3.68 -10.79
CA HIS A 163 5.02 4.77 -9.84
C HIS A 163 6.39 5.05 -9.21
N THR A 164 6.82 6.31 -9.20
CA THR A 164 8.14 6.72 -8.68
C THR A 164 8.34 6.34 -7.22
N SER A 165 7.29 6.42 -6.39
CA SER A 165 7.38 6.10 -4.97
C SER A 165 7.59 4.60 -4.69
N ALA A 166 7.52 3.73 -5.71
CA ALA A 166 7.85 2.30 -5.57
C ALA A 166 9.24 2.12 -4.95
N VAL A 167 10.21 2.98 -5.30
CA VAL A 167 11.58 2.92 -4.77
C VAL A 167 11.59 2.99 -3.24
N ILE A 168 10.77 3.85 -2.65
CA ILE A 168 10.65 4.00 -1.20
C ILE A 168 10.11 2.71 -0.58
N PHE A 169 9.02 2.16 -1.14
CA PHE A 169 8.43 0.92 -0.63
C PHE A 169 9.40 -0.26 -0.78
N LEU A 170 10.09 -0.40 -1.90
CA LEU A 170 11.13 -1.43 -2.07
C LEU A 170 12.23 -1.30 -1.01
N GLY A 171 12.65 -0.07 -0.68
CA GLY A 171 13.57 0.20 0.42
C GLY A 171 13.03 -0.28 1.78
N VAL A 172 11.77 0.03 2.11
CA VAL A 172 11.11 -0.43 3.34
C VAL A 172 11.09 -1.95 3.44
N PHE A 173 10.68 -2.63 2.38
CA PHE A 173 10.64 -4.10 2.34
C PHE A 173 12.04 -4.72 2.44
N LEU A 174 13.03 -4.11 1.79
CA LEU A 174 14.42 -4.57 1.85
C LEU A 174 14.94 -4.49 3.28
N VAL A 175 14.78 -3.34 3.94
CA VAL A 175 15.17 -3.15 5.35
C VAL A 175 14.47 -4.18 6.23
N ALA A 176 13.15 -4.30 6.14
CA ALA A 176 12.37 -5.23 6.95
C ALA A 176 12.78 -6.70 6.75
N THR A 177 13.02 -7.12 5.50
CA THR A 177 13.45 -8.48 5.18
C THR A 177 14.86 -8.75 5.68
N LYS A 178 15.77 -7.76 5.60
CA LYS A 178 17.12 -7.89 6.15
C LYS A 178 17.09 -7.98 7.67
N LEU A 179 16.27 -7.19 8.36
CA LEU A 179 16.10 -7.27 9.82
C LEU A 179 15.60 -8.65 10.27
N GLU A 180 14.61 -9.22 9.57
CA GLU A 180 14.15 -10.59 9.83
C GLU A 180 15.28 -11.63 9.67
N GLN A 181 16.07 -11.52 8.61
CA GLN A 181 17.14 -12.49 8.30
C GLN A 181 18.37 -12.36 9.19
N TRP A 182 18.60 -11.19 9.81
CA TRP A 182 19.84 -10.90 10.51
C TRP A 182 19.87 -11.46 11.93
N LYS A 183 20.16 -12.77 12.05
CA LYS A 183 20.14 -13.51 13.33
C LYS A 183 21.16 -13.04 14.39
N ARG A 184 22.19 -12.28 13.99
CA ARG A 184 23.24 -11.81 14.91
C ARG A 184 22.88 -10.54 15.67
N LEU A 185 21.91 -9.77 15.18
CA LEU A 185 21.48 -8.55 15.85
C LEU A 185 20.49 -8.88 16.97
N ASN A 186 20.66 -8.23 18.12
CA ASN A 186 19.66 -8.26 19.18
C ASN A 186 18.34 -7.66 18.67
N PHE A 187 17.21 -8.26 19.06
CA PHE A 187 15.86 -7.79 18.74
C PHE A 187 15.66 -6.30 19.07
N MET A 188 16.21 -5.81 20.20
CA MET A 188 16.12 -4.38 20.56
C MET A 188 16.71 -3.49 19.47
N LEU A 189 17.90 -3.86 18.97
CA LEU A 189 18.57 -3.11 17.90
C LEU A 189 17.81 -3.21 16.58
N LYS A 190 17.26 -4.38 16.24
CA LYS A 190 16.40 -4.54 15.04
C LYS A 190 15.20 -3.60 15.10
N ASN A 191 14.53 -3.52 16.24
CA ASN A 191 13.38 -2.64 16.46
C ASN A 191 13.77 -1.16 16.38
N THR A 192 14.89 -0.78 16.99
CA THR A 192 15.42 0.59 16.90
C THR A 192 15.72 0.96 15.45
N ILE A 193 16.35 0.08 14.66
CA ILE A 193 16.61 0.33 13.23
C ILE A 193 15.29 0.53 12.47
N ALA A 194 14.26 -0.29 12.73
CA ALA A 194 12.95 -0.15 12.09
C ALA A 194 12.26 1.18 12.45
N ILE A 195 12.28 1.58 13.73
CA ILE A 195 11.71 2.85 14.17
C ILE A 195 12.47 4.03 13.56
N THR A 196 13.81 3.99 13.57
CA THR A 196 14.67 5.01 12.96
C THR A 196 14.46 5.11 11.45
N ALA A 197 14.26 3.98 10.76
CA ALA A 197 13.91 4.01 9.34
C ALA A 197 12.57 4.72 9.11
N GLY A 198 11.57 4.50 9.97
CA GLY A 198 10.30 5.24 9.94
C GLY A 198 10.48 6.74 10.21
N LEU A 199 11.36 7.13 11.14
CA LEU A 199 11.71 8.52 11.40
C LEU A 199 12.37 9.18 10.17
N VAL A 200 13.32 8.50 9.53
CA VAL A 200 13.96 8.99 8.31
C VAL A 200 12.92 9.19 7.20
N LEU A 201 11.98 8.25 7.03
CA LEU A 201 10.88 8.42 6.08
C LEU A 201 10.00 9.61 6.43
N ALA A 202 9.67 9.82 7.70
CA ALA A 202 8.89 10.98 8.15
C ALA A 202 9.60 12.30 7.83
N ILE A 203 10.91 12.38 8.06
CA ILE A 203 11.70 13.58 7.71
C ILE A 203 11.71 13.81 6.19
N VAL A 204 11.90 12.75 5.39
CA VAL A 204 11.93 12.83 3.92
C VAL A 204 10.57 13.21 3.34
N THR A 205 9.48 12.69 3.91
CA THR A 205 8.10 12.87 3.41
C THR A 205 7.33 14.00 4.07
N GLY A 206 7.89 14.61 5.12
CA GLY A 206 7.41 15.84 5.73
C GLY A 206 8.29 17.02 5.30
N PRO A 207 9.21 17.51 6.15
CA PRO A 207 9.89 18.79 5.97
C PRO A 207 10.80 18.85 4.74
N LEU A 208 11.42 17.74 4.32
CA LEU A 208 12.32 17.75 3.17
C LEU A 208 11.61 17.56 1.83
N MET A 209 10.33 17.19 1.83
CA MET A 209 9.62 16.83 0.61
C MET A 209 9.56 18.01 -0.37
N SER A 210 9.24 19.21 0.10
CA SER A 210 9.18 20.41 -0.75
C SER A 210 10.53 20.77 -1.35
N GLN A 211 11.63 20.61 -0.60
CA GLN A 211 12.98 20.86 -1.10
C GLN A 211 13.40 19.84 -2.17
N ILE A 212 13.12 18.55 -1.94
CA ILE A 212 13.43 17.48 -2.90
C ILE A 212 12.63 17.70 -4.19
N LEU A 213 11.32 17.96 -4.06
CA LEU A 213 10.45 18.18 -5.21
C LEU A 213 10.79 19.47 -5.96
N GLY A 214 11.16 20.55 -5.24
CA GLY A 214 11.58 21.80 -5.84
C GLY A 214 12.86 21.67 -6.66
N GLN A 215 13.85 20.90 -6.18
CA GLN A 215 15.07 20.59 -6.95
C GLN A 215 14.78 19.74 -8.20
N LEU A 216 13.73 18.92 -8.17
CA LEU A 216 13.27 18.11 -9.30
C LEU A 216 12.38 18.89 -10.27
N GLY A 217 12.08 20.17 -10.00
CA GLY A 217 11.16 20.99 -10.79
C GLY A 217 9.71 20.50 -10.74
N ASP A 218 9.34 19.75 -9.70
CA ASP A 218 7.98 19.25 -9.53
C ASP A 218 7.09 20.32 -8.86
N ARG A 219 6.01 20.71 -9.56
CA ARG A 219 4.98 21.66 -9.07
C ARG A 219 4.37 21.30 -7.72
N ARG A 220 4.50 20.05 -7.28
CA ARG A 220 4.03 19.58 -5.97
C ARG A 220 4.82 20.15 -4.79
N ALA A 221 5.95 20.81 -5.05
CA ALA A 221 6.72 21.51 -4.03
C ALA A 221 5.98 22.72 -3.43
N GLU A 222 4.99 23.27 -4.13
CA GLU A 222 4.28 24.51 -3.76
C GLU A 222 3.00 24.28 -2.94
N TYR A 223 2.64 23.03 -2.64
CA TYR A 223 1.43 22.74 -1.87
C TYR A 223 1.62 23.09 -0.38
N GLU A 224 0.75 23.96 0.14
CA GLU A 224 0.89 24.56 1.49
C GLU A 224 0.67 23.60 2.66
N ASP A 225 -0.19 22.59 2.52
CA ASP A 225 -0.41 21.59 3.57
C ASP A 225 -0.81 20.23 2.97
N MET A 226 -0.01 19.21 3.25
CA MET A 226 -0.32 17.81 2.92
C MET A 226 -0.52 16.96 4.18
N SER A 227 -0.67 17.57 5.35
CA SER A 227 -0.82 16.82 6.59
C SER A 227 -2.11 16.00 6.61
N SER A 228 -2.04 14.83 7.24
CA SER A 228 -3.23 14.00 7.47
C SER A 228 -3.87 14.40 8.81
N PRO A 229 -5.21 14.59 8.89
CA PRO A 229 -5.86 15.00 10.13
C PRO A 229 -5.52 14.07 11.31
N VAL A 230 -5.18 14.65 12.47
CA VAL A 230 -4.71 13.88 13.65
C VAL A 230 -5.76 12.85 14.10
N LEU A 231 -7.03 13.22 14.12
CA LEU A 231 -8.13 12.30 14.47
C LEU A 231 -8.18 11.08 13.54
N TYR A 232 -7.97 11.30 12.24
CA TYR A 232 -7.90 10.24 11.25
C TYR A 232 -6.70 9.30 11.50
N MET A 233 -5.58 9.82 12.00
CA MET A 233 -4.37 9.02 12.29
C MET A 233 -4.35 8.39 13.70
N SER A 234 -5.28 8.76 14.59
CA SER A 234 -5.26 8.42 16.02
C SER A 234 -5.18 6.91 16.32
N PHE A 235 -6.00 6.09 15.67
CA PHE A 235 -5.96 4.63 15.84
C PHE A 235 -4.58 4.07 15.48
N TRP A 236 -3.98 4.55 14.38
CA TRP A 236 -2.68 4.09 13.90
C TRP A 236 -1.54 4.51 14.81
N VAL A 237 -1.63 5.68 15.42
CA VAL A 237 -0.71 6.15 16.47
C VAL A 237 -0.81 5.26 17.71
N ILE A 238 -2.03 4.95 18.18
CA ILE A 238 -2.23 4.02 19.31
C ILE A 238 -1.64 2.65 18.96
N TYR A 239 -1.86 2.18 17.74
CA TYR A 239 -1.35 0.90 17.29
C TYR A 239 0.19 0.89 17.20
N PHE A 240 0.81 1.98 16.75
CA PHE A 240 2.26 2.17 16.77
C PHE A 240 2.84 2.05 18.18
N VAL A 241 2.27 2.80 19.14
CA VAL A 241 2.72 2.79 20.54
C VAL A 241 2.62 1.37 21.11
N TYR A 242 1.51 0.68 20.84
CA TYR A 242 1.35 -0.70 21.26
C TYR A 242 2.40 -1.64 20.65
N LEU A 243 2.63 -1.58 19.34
CA LEU A 243 3.65 -2.39 18.67
C LEU A 243 5.04 -2.12 19.24
N THR A 244 5.36 -0.86 19.53
CA THR A 244 6.64 -0.46 20.11
C THR A 244 6.82 -1.05 21.50
N ILE A 245 5.81 -0.97 22.37
CA ILE A 245 5.85 -1.61 23.69
C ILE A 245 6.13 -3.10 23.52
N LYS A 246 5.36 -3.80 22.68
CA LYS A 246 5.55 -5.23 22.44
C LYS A 246 6.90 -5.56 21.80
N ALA A 247 7.46 -4.66 20.99
CA ALA A 247 8.77 -4.83 20.39
C ALA A 247 9.88 -4.90 21.46
N TYR A 248 9.78 -4.08 22.51
CA TYR A 248 10.80 -4.00 23.56
C TYR A 248 10.51 -4.88 24.78
N THR A 249 9.26 -5.27 25.04
CA THR A 249 8.91 -6.11 26.19
C THR A 249 8.93 -7.61 25.87
N GLU A 250 8.62 -8.00 24.63
CA GLU A 250 8.58 -9.41 24.24
C GLU A 250 9.86 -9.76 23.47
N ASN A 251 10.70 -10.61 24.07
CA ASN A 251 11.94 -11.10 23.48
C ASN A 251 11.67 -12.17 22.40
N LEU A 252 10.89 -11.82 21.38
CA LEU A 252 10.44 -12.72 20.32
C LEU A 252 10.99 -12.28 18.97
N GLU A 253 11.46 -13.23 18.17
CA GLU A 253 11.80 -12.98 16.77
C GLU A 253 10.55 -12.56 15.99
N ARG A 254 10.71 -11.54 15.16
CA ARG A 254 9.65 -10.92 14.37
C ARG A 254 9.89 -11.15 12.88
N ASN A 255 8.81 -11.27 12.11
CA ASN A 255 8.88 -11.45 10.66
C ASN A 255 8.95 -10.09 9.93
N ALA A 256 9.20 -10.10 8.62
CA ALA A 256 9.23 -8.88 7.82
C ALA A 256 7.94 -8.06 7.90
N PHE A 257 6.76 -8.68 8.01
CA PHE A 257 5.49 -7.94 8.11
C PHE A 257 5.41 -7.07 9.36
N PHE A 258 5.90 -7.57 10.49
CA PHE A 258 6.03 -6.79 11.71
C PHE A 258 6.95 -5.59 11.51
N TYR A 259 8.13 -5.79 10.93
CA TYR A 259 9.07 -4.69 10.71
C TYR A 259 8.57 -3.66 9.70
N VAL A 260 7.94 -4.07 8.58
CA VAL A 260 7.28 -3.13 7.65
C VAL A 260 6.23 -2.31 8.39
N SER A 261 5.37 -2.96 9.19
CA SER A 261 4.33 -2.27 9.95
C SER A 261 4.93 -1.30 10.96
N LEU A 262 5.99 -1.69 11.66
CA LEU A 262 6.69 -0.82 12.62
C LEU A 262 7.33 0.39 11.94
N ILE A 263 7.94 0.22 10.76
CA ILE A 263 8.52 1.32 9.96
C ILE A 263 7.43 2.31 9.53
N ILE A 264 6.35 1.82 8.92
CA ILE A 264 5.29 2.69 8.39
C ILE A 264 4.50 3.37 9.52
N LEU A 265 4.20 2.65 10.60
CA LEU A 265 3.48 3.23 11.74
C LEU A 265 4.35 4.20 12.54
N SER A 266 5.67 3.98 12.59
CA SER A 266 6.64 4.96 13.11
C SER A 266 6.63 6.23 12.27
N MET A 267 6.68 6.10 10.95
CA MET A 267 6.56 7.24 10.03
C MET A 267 5.25 8.01 10.28
N VAL A 268 4.12 7.31 10.36
CA VAL A 268 2.81 7.89 10.68
C VAL A 268 2.86 8.69 11.97
N PHE A 269 3.45 8.12 13.03
CA PHE A 269 3.57 8.77 14.33
C PHE A 269 4.40 10.06 14.26
N PHE A 270 5.59 10.02 13.66
CA PHE A 270 6.45 11.20 13.58
C PHE A 270 5.87 12.30 12.68
N ASN A 271 5.15 11.93 11.62
CA ASN A 271 4.48 12.88 10.75
C ASN A 271 3.32 13.64 11.42
N VAL A 272 2.80 13.18 12.56
CA VAL A 272 1.89 14.00 13.39
C VAL A 272 2.58 15.28 13.86
N PHE A 273 3.89 15.24 14.10
CA PHE A 273 4.69 16.39 14.54
C PHE A 273 5.31 17.17 13.37
N PHE A 274 5.62 16.47 12.27
CA PHE A 274 6.26 17.08 11.10
C PHE A 274 5.29 17.55 10.03
N SER A 275 3.97 17.44 10.26
CA SER A 275 2.92 17.75 9.28
C SER A 275 3.11 17.02 7.94
N GLY A 276 3.68 15.81 7.98
CA GLY A 276 4.02 15.04 6.79
C GLY A 276 2.85 14.21 6.25
N TYR A 277 2.99 13.77 5.01
CA TYR A 277 1.91 13.06 4.31
C TYR A 277 1.92 11.55 4.58
N SER A 278 1.07 11.11 5.52
CA SER A 278 1.08 9.74 6.04
C SER A 278 0.03 8.80 5.45
N SER A 279 -1.12 9.33 5.01
CA SER A 279 -2.27 8.52 4.63
C SER A 279 -1.99 7.59 3.44
N ARG A 280 -1.23 8.04 2.42
CA ARG A 280 -0.87 7.18 1.27
C ARG A 280 0.03 6.02 1.65
N PHE A 281 1.02 6.25 2.52
CA PHE A 281 1.93 5.18 2.97
C PHE A 281 1.21 4.16 3.82
N LEU A 282 0.35 4.64 4.72
CA LEU A 282 -0.51 3.79 5.53
C LEU A 282 -1.43 2.92 4.64
N ALA A 283 -2.13 3.54 3.69
CA ALA A 283 -3.05 2.84 2.80
C ALA A 283 -2.32 1.86 1.85
N ALA A 284 -1.17 2.28 1.33
CA ALA A 284 -0.32 1.46 0.49
C ALA A 284 0.11 0.18 1.20
N CYS A 285 0.56 0.26 2.45
CA CYS A 285 1.00 -0.88 3.27
C CYS A 285 -0.13 -1.52 4.11
N PHE A 286 -1.39 -1.11 3.91
CA PHE A 286 -2.51 -1.52 4.75
C PHE A 286 -2.67 -3.04 4.87
N PRO A 287 -2.61 -3.85 3.78
CA PRO A 287 -2.70 -5.30 3.89
C PRO A 287 -1.62 -5.90 4.81
N ILE A 288 -0.41 -5.33 4.81
CA ILE A 288 0.69 -5.80 5.66
C ILE A 288 0.48 -5.42 7.11
N ILE A 289 0.01 -4.20 7.36
CA ILE A 289 -0.32 -3.71 8.70
C ILE A 289 -1.42 -4.57 9.33
N ILE A 290 -2.44 -4.93 8.55
CA ILE A 290 -3.48 -5.87 8.98
C ILE A 290 -2.91 -7.26 9.26
N ILE A 291 -2.01 -7.78 8.42
CA ILE A 291 -1.35 -9.08 8.68
C ILE A 291 -0.57 -9.02 10.00
N ALA A 292 0.18 -7.95 10.26
CA ALA A 292 0.92 -7.79 11.51
C ALA A 292 -0.02 -7.72 12.73
N LEU A 293 -1.13 -6.99 12.62
CA LEU A 293 -2.16 -6.90 13.68
C LEU A 293 -2.76 -8.27 13.99
N LEU A 294 -3.11 -9.02 12.94
CA LEU A 294 -3.69 -10.35 13.07
C LEU A 294 -2.67 -11.39 13.57
N GLN A 295 -1.37 -11.19 13.39
CA GLN A 295 -0.34 -12.13 13.86
C GLN A 295 0.08 -11.91 15.33
N LEU A 296 -0.42 -10.86 15.98
CA LEU A 296 -0.22 -10.68 17.41
C LEU A 296 -0.80 -11.87 18.20
N LYS A 297 -0.07 -12.30 19.23
CA LYS A 297 -0.42 -13.43 20.11
C LYS A 297 -0.83 -13.01 21.52
N SER A 298 -0.91 -11.71 21.77
CA SER A 298 -1.20 -11.13 23.08
C SER A 298 -2.68 -11.20 23.44
N LYS A 299 -2.99 -11.18 24.75
CA LYS A 299 -4.38 -11.09 25.25
C LYS A 299 -5.03 -9.76 24.86
N GLU A 300 -4.25 -8.68 24.87
CA GLU A 300 -4.72 -7.34 24.52
C GLU A 300 -5.03 -7.17 23.02
N LYS A 301 -4.66 -8.15 22.17
CA LYS A 301 -5.01 -8.15 20.74
C LYS A 301 -6.50 -7.96 20.51
N GLN A 302 -7.35 -8.60 21.31
CA GLN A 302 -8.80 -8.51 21.14
C GLN A 302 -9.30 -7.06 21.34
N LEU A 303 -8.71 -6.34 22.29
CA LEU A 303 -9.02 -4.93 22.53
C LEU A 303 -8.60 -4.06 21.33
N LEU A 304 -7.41 -4.30 20.75
CA LEU A 304 -6.97 -3.60 19.54
C LEU A 304 -7.85 -3.90 18.33
N LEU A 305 -8.29 -5.14 18.16
CA LEU A 305 -9.21 -5.52 17.08
C LEU A 305 -10.57 -4.84 17.27
N ALA A 306 -11.08 -4.78 18.50
CA ALA A 306 -12.31 -4.05 18.80
C ALA A 306 -12.16 -2.55 18.49
N GLY A 307 -11.04 -1.94 18.91
CA GLY A 307 -10.71 -0.55 18.58
C GLY A 307 -10.61 -0.31 17.08
N TYR A 308 -10.01 -1.24 16.33
CA TYR A 308 -9.94 -1.19 14.88
C TYR A 308 -11.32 -1.23 14.23
N VAL A 309 -12.21 -2.12 14.69
CA VAL A 309 -13.57 -2.24 14.18
C VAL A 309 -14.36 -0.96 14.46
N MET A 310 -14.28 -0.43 15.69
CA MET A 310 -14.91 0.85 16.04
C MET A 310 -14.40 2.00 15.17
N TYR A 311 -13.08 2.11 15.01
CA TYR A 311 -12.45 3.09 14.13
C TYR A 311 -12.94 2.94 12.67
N THR A 312 -13.03 1.72 12.18
CA THR A 312 -13.51 1.42 10.81
C THR A 312 -14.98 1.83 10.63
N ILE A 313 -15.85 1.56 11.62
CA ILE A 313 -17.25 1.99 11.59
C ILE A 313 -17.35 3.52 11.57
N MET A 314 -16.57 4.20 12.42
CA MET A 314 -16.54 5.67 12.42
C MET A 314 -16.07 6.23 11.08
N LEU A 315 -15.02 5.64 10.48
CA LEU A 315 -14.58 6.05 9.15
C LEU A 315 -15.67 5.83 8.10
N TRP A 316 -16.40 4.71 8.14
CA TRP A 316 -17.50 4.47 7.19
C TRP A 316 -18.58 5.53 7.29
N TYR A 317 -18.94 5.92 8.52
CA TYR A 317 -19.87 7.03 8.75
C TYR A 317 -19.37 8.31 8.08
N PHE A 318 -18.16 8.77 8.42
CA PHE A 318 -17.58 9.99 7.85
C PHE A 318 -17.32 9.93 6.34
N TRP A 319 -17.07 8.75 5.80
CA TRP A 319 -16.82 8.58 4.37
C TRP A 319 -18.12 8.61 3.54
N SER A 320 -19.26 8.29 4.17
CA SER A 320 -20.58 8.29 3.54
C SER A 320 -21.37 9.59 3.69
N THR A 321 -20.97 10.47 4.62
CA THR A 321 -21.64 11.75 4.94
C THR A 321 -20.87 12.93 4.37
#